data_AF-A0AAW2TCQ7-F1
#
_entry.id   AF-A0AAW2TCQ7-F1
#
_cell.length_a   1.000
_cell.length_b   1.000
_cell.length_c   1.000
_cell.angle_alpha   90.00
_cell.angle_beta   90.00
_cell.angle_gamma   90.00
#
_symmetry.space_group_name_H-M   'P 1'
#
loop_
_entity.id
_entity.type
_entity.pdbx_description
1 polymer ?
#
loop_
_entity_poly.entity_id
_entity_poly.type
_entity_poly.pdbx_seq_one_letter_code
_entity_poly.pdbx_strand_id
1 'polypeptide(L)'
;MSGQLAPHGLVRVLAEERVIEKWLRTTVRLDDVPSIMLRMKEVYPVPDRHIRYTATKVFFGTKMTEGSSVQSHGVKMLSLVEKLEDLKTGLE
;
A
#
# COMPACT_ATOMS: atom_id res chain seq x y z
N MET A 1 16.47 6.14 32.30
CA MET A 1 15.08 6.20 31.79
C MET A 1 15.09 5.57 30.41
N SER A 2 14.70 4.29 30.31
CA SER A 2 14.66 3.57 29.02
C SER A 2 13.37 3.92 28.29
N GLY A 3 13.49 4.32 27.03
CA GLY A 3 12.37 4.75 26.18
C GLY A 3 11.41 3.61 25.89
N GLN A 4 10.14 3.83 26.23
CA GLN A 4 9.02 2.97 25.87
C GLN A 4 8.76 3.15 24.36
N LEU A 5 8.99 2.10 23.57
CA LEU A 5 8.56 2.03 22.17
C LEU A 5 7.03 2.11 22.11
N ALA A 6 6.53 3.11 21.40
CA ALA A 6 5.11 3.40 21.31
C ALA A 6 4.32 2.26 20.63
N PRO A 7 3.19 1.78 21.20
CA PRO A 7 2.42 0.66 20.67
C PRO A 7 1.52 1.02 19.46
N HIS A 8 1.66 2.23 18.90
CA HIS A 8 0.71 2.76 17.91
C HIS A 8 0.71 2.02 16.56
N GLY A 9 1.81 1.37 16.18
CA GLY A 9 1.89 0.61 14.93
C GLY A 9 1.12 -0.72 14.99
N LEU A 10 1.25 -1.45 16.11
CA LEU A 10 0.65 -2.78 16.27
C LEU A 10 -0.87 -2.70 16.45
N VAL A 11 -1.36 -1.69 17.18
CA VAL A 11 -2.80 -1.50 17.42
C VAL A 11 -3.56 -1.16 16.13
N ARG A 12 -2.92 -0.44 15.20
CA ARG A 12 -3.50 -0.12 13.89
C ARG A 12 -3.66 -1.37 13.01
N VAL A 13 -2.64 -2.22 12.95
CA VAL A 13 -2.69 -3.49 12.19
C VAL A 13 -3.74 -4.44 12.76
N LEU A 14 -3.81 -4.58 14.08
CA LEU A 14 -4.81 -5.42 14.76
C LEU A 14 -6.24 -4.87 14.65
N ALA A 15 -6.40 -3.55 14.50
CA ALA A 15 -7.70 -2.95 14.21
C ALA A 15 -8.14 -3.25 12.77
N GLU A 16 -7.21 -3.21 11.80
CA GLU A 16 -7.47 -3.54 10.40
C GLU A 16 -7.82 -5.03 10.20
N GLU A 17 -7.16 -5.96 10.90
CA GLU A 17 -7.50 -7.39 10.86
C GLU A 17 -8.90 -7.70 11.42
N ARG A 18 -9.29 -7.06 12.53
CA ARG A 18 -10.66 -7.22 13.07
C ARG A 18 -11.73 -6.64 12.16
N VAL A 19 -11.42 -5.57 11.41
CA VAL A 19 -12.31 -5.02 10.38
C VAL A 19 -12.45 -6.02 9.22
N ILE A 20 -11.36 -6.67 8.80
CA ILE A 20 -11.37 -7.70 7.76
C ILE A 20 -12.16 -8.94 8.21
N GLU A 21 -12.00 -9.41 9.44
CA GLU A 21 -12.79 -10.55 9.96
C GLU A 21 -14.27 -10.24 10.12
N LYS A 22 -14.61 -9.03 10.57
CA LYS A 22 -16.00 -8.55 10.62
C LYS A 22 -16.58 -8.46 9.20
N TRP A 23 -15.77 -8.06 8.22
CA TRP A 23 -16.14 -7.99 6.81
C TRP A 23 -16.40 -9.38 6.20
N LEU A 24 -15.51 -10.35 6.42
CA LEU A 24 -15.68 -11.75 5.96
C LEU A 24 -16.95 -12.41 6.51
N ARG A 25 -17.35 -12.07 7.74
CA ARG A 25 -18.62 -12.52 8.32
C ARG A 25 -19.86 -11.88 7.69
N THR A 26 -19.72 -10.69 7.09
CA THR A 26 -20.83 -9.94 6.50
C THR A 26 -21.00 -10.22 4.99
N THR A 27 -19.94 -10.68 4.31
CA THR A 27 -19.97 -11.05 2.87
C THR A 27 -20.69 -12.37 2.58
N VAL A 28 -21.06 -13.16 3.60
CA VAL A 28 -21.85 -14.38 3.48
C VAL A 28 -23.27 -14.14 2.90
N ARG A 29 -23.71 -12.88 2.74
CA ARG A 29 -25.05 -12.52 2.23
C ARG A 29 -25.05 -11.75 0.90
N LEU A 30 -23.98 -11.83 0.11
CA LEU A 30 -23.92 -11.19 -1.22
C LEU A 30 -24.18 -12.27 -2.28
N ASP A 31 -25.43 -12.37 -2.75
CA ASP A 31 -25.88 -13.48 -3.62
C ASP A 31 -25.51 -13.29 -5.11
N ASP A 32 -24.92 -12.16 -5.51
CA ASP A 32 -24.51 -11.91 -6.89
C ASP A 32 -23.16 -11.18 -7.05
N VAL A 33 -22.43 -11.57 -8.10
CA VAL A 33 -21.09 -11.05 -8.45
C VAL A 33 -21.05 -9.51 -8.57
N PRO A 34 -22.05 -8.83 -9.17
CA PRO A 34 -22.07 -7.38 -9.25
C PRO A 34 -22.09 -6.68 -7.88
N SER A 35 -22.87 -7.18 -6.92
CA SER A 35 -22.93 -6.60 -5.57
C SER A 35 -21.62 -6.82 -4.82
N ILE A 36 -20.96 -7.96 -5.01
CA ILE A 36 -19.61 -8.20 -4.46
C ILE A 36 -18.61 -7.20 -5.04
N MET A 37 -18.60 -7.02 -6.37
CA MET A 37 -17.68 -6.11 -7.04
C MET A 37 -17.89 -4.64 -6.66
N LEU A 38 -19.15 -4.20 -6.55
CA LEU A 38 -19.49 -2.84 -6.11
C LEU A 38 -18.98 -2.58 -4.69
N ARG A 39 -19.21 -3.52 -3.77
CA ARG A 39 -18.78 -3.40 -2.38
C ARG A 39 -17.28 -3.50 -2.21
N MET A 40 -16.60 -4.31 -3.04
CA MET A 40 -15.15 -4.31 -3.10
C MET A 40 -14.62 -2.95 -3.54
N LYS A 41 -15.24 -2.28 -4.52
CA LYS A 41 -14.83 -0.91 -4.91
C LYS A 41 -15.09 0.13 -3.80
N GLU A 42 -16.17 0.00 -3.06
CA GLU A 42 -16.49 0.88 -1.93
C GLU A 42 -15.54 0.69 -0.73
N VAL A 43 -15.14 -0.55 -0.45
CA VAL A 43 -14.29 -0.91 0.71
C VAL A 43 -12.79 -0.92 0.39
N TYR A 44 -12.43 -1.10 -0.88
CA TYR A 44 -11.13 -0.74 -1.44
C TYR A 44 -11.26 0.57 -2.24
N PRO A 45 -11.46 1.73 -1.58
CA PRO A 45 -11.62 3.00 -2.28
C PRO A 45 -10.33 3.49 -2.96
N VAL A 46 -9.25 2.72 -2.95
CA VAL A 46 -7.91 3.26 -3.17
C VAL A 46 -7.19 2.49 -4.29
N PRO A 47 -7.41 2.86 -5.57
CA PRO A 47 -6.49 2.55 -6.67
C PRO A 47 -5.04 2.84 -6.26
N ASP A 48 -4.86 3.94 -5.52
CA ASP A 48 -3.63 4.39 -4.89
C ASP A 48 -2.94 3.34 -4.01
N ARG A 49 -3.65 2.36 -3.40
CA ARG A 49 -3.01 1.34 -2.56
C ARG A 49 -2.30 0.31 -3.43
N HIS A 50 -2.95 -0.16 -4.48
CA HIS A 50 -2.34 -1.09 -5.43
C HIS A 50 -1.21 -0.41 -6.23
N ILE A 51 -1.43 0.85 -6.64
CA ILE A 51 -0.43 1.64 -7.36
C ILE A 51 0.78 1.92 -6.44
N ARG A 52 0.57 2.33 -5.17
CA ARG A 52 1.66 2.49 -4.19
C ARG A 52 2.42 1.20 -3.93
N TYR A 53 1.70 0.10 -3.74
CA TYR A 53 2.34 -1.21 -3.52
C TYR A 53 3.20 -1.61 -4.72
N THR A 54 2.69 -1.42 -5.94
CA THR A 54 3.42 -1.71 -7.17
C THR A 54 4.66 -0.81 -7.31
N ALA A 55 4.51 0.51 -7.13
CA ALA A 55 5.63 1.46 -7.18
C ALA A 55 6.68 1.15 -6.11
N THR A 56 6.26 0.79 -4.89
CA THR A 56 7.14 0.41 -3.78
C THR A 56 7.90 -0.88 -4.08
N LYS A 57 7.21 -1.88 -4.65
CA LYS A 57 7.85 -3.13 -5.09
C LYS A 57 8.92 -2.88 -6.16
N VAL A 58 8.62 -2.02 -7.14
CA VAL A 58 9.58 -1.64 -8.19
C VAL A 58 10.77 -0.89 -7.59
N PHE A 59 10.54 0.06 -6.68
CA PHE A 59 11.60 0.82 -6.02
C PHE A 59 12.58 -0.08 -5.26
N PHE A 60 12.09 -0.93 -4.35
CA PHE A 60 12.95 -1.83 -3.58
C PHE A 60 13.54 -2.97 -4.42
N GLY A 61 12.87 -3.36 -5.51
CA GLY A 61 13.33 -4.36 -6.45
C GLY A 61 14.37 -3.84 -7.44
N THR A 62 14.48 -2.52 -7.64
CA THR A 62 15.42 -1.92 -8.58
C THR A 62 16.84 -2.02 -8.02
N LYS A 63 17.59 -3.01 -8.50
CA LYS A 63 19.02 -3.13 -8.23
C LYS A 63 19.82 -2.43 -9.32
N MET A 64 20.93 -1.83 -8.92
CA MET A 64 21.92 -1.35 -9.88
C MET A 64 22.58 -2.55 -10.53
N THR A 65 22.57 -2.61 -11.86
CA THR A 65 23.28 -3.66 -12.60
C THR A 65 24.79 -3.41 -12.49
N GLU A 66 25.58 -4.46 -12.30
CA GLU A 66 27.04 -4.36 -12.28
C GLU A 66 27.55 -3.75 -13.60
N GLY A 67 28.51 -2.84 -13.51
CA GLY A 67 29.03 -2.09 -14.67
C GLY A 67 28.09 -1.00 -15.22
N SER A 68 26.89 -0.81 -14.66
CA SER A 68 26.01 0.29 -15.07
C SER A 68 26.40 1.64 -14.45
N SER A 69 26.05 2.73 -15.16
CA SER A 69 26.34 4.08 -14.69
C SER A 69 25.51 4.44 -13.45
N VAL A 70 26.20 4.85 -12.38
CA VAL A 70 25.59 5.35 -11.14
C VAL A 70 24.64 6.51 -11.41
N GLN A 71 25.00 7.41 -12.33
CA GLN A 71 24.15 8.55 -12.69
C GLN A 71 22.83 8.08 -13.30
N SER A 72 22.89 7.14 -14.25
CA SER A 72 21.70 6.61 -14.91
C SER A 72 20.79 5.85 -13.93
N HIS A 73 21.39 5.13 -12.97
CA HIS A 73 20.66 4.46 -11.91
C HIS A 73 20.04 5.46 -10.93
N GLY A 74 20.77 6.50 -10.54
CA GLY A 74 20.29 7.57 -9.67
C GLY A 74 19.08 8.30 -10.24
N VAL A 75 19.09 8.64 -11.53
CA VAL A 75 17.92 9.26 -12.20
C VAL A 75 16.69 8.33 -12.18
N LYS A 76 16.88 7.03 -12.41
CA LYS A 76 15.78 6.05 -12.31
C LYS A 76 15.22 5.96 -10.89
N MET A 77 16.08 5.96 -9.87
CA MET A 77 15.67 5.91 -8.48
C MET A 77 14.93 7.20 -8.08
N LEU A 78 15.40 8.38 -8.52
CA LEU A 78 14.75 9.66 -8.27
C LEU A 78 13.32 9.68 -8.81
N SER A 79 13.14 9.27 -10.07
CA SER A 79 11.80 9.20 -10.70
C SER A 79 10.83 8.26 -9.96
N LEU A 80 11.33 7.19 -9.33
CA LEU A 80 10.50 6.30 -8.52
C LEU A 80 10.14 6.91 -7.16
N VAL A 81 11.03 7.73 -6.57
CA VAL A 81 10.75 8.49 -5.35
C VAL A 81 9.67 9.53 -5.60
N GLU A 82 9.81 10.34 -6.65
CA GLU A 82 8.82 11.36 -7.05
C GLU A 82 7.42 10.75 -7.22
N LYS A 83 7.34 9.61 -7.94
CA LYS A 83 6.06 8.86 -8.08
C LYS A 83 5.47 8.39 -6.76
N LEU A 84 6.32 8.00 -5.79
CA LEU A 84 5.84 7.56 -4.48
C LEU A 84 5.38 8.74 -3.62
N GLU A 85 5.99 9.91 -3.77
CA GLU A 85 5.56 11.15 -3.12
C GLU A 85 4.20 11.61 -3.64
N ASP A 86 4.00 11.64 -4.96
CA ASP A 86 2.71 11.98 -5.59
C ASP A 86 1.55 11.09 -5.12
N LEU A 87 1.82 9.81 -4.88
CA LEU A 87 0.81 8.86 -4.39
C LEU A 87 0.60 8.93 -2.86
N LYS A 88 1.45 9.66 -2.15
CA LYS A 88 1.34 9.86 -0.70
C LYS A 88 0.60 11.17 -0.36
N THR A 89 0.67 12.15 -1.25
CA THR A 89 0.07 13.49 -1.08
C THR A 89 -1.42 13.58 -1.38
N GLY A 90 -2.11 12.47 -1.69
CA GLY A 90 -3.58 12.41 -1.78
C GLY A 90 -4.35 12.55 -0.44
N LEU A 91 -3.75 13.21 0.55
CA LEU A 91 -4.30 13.51 1.87
C LEU A 91 -4.34 15.05 2.02
N GLU A 92 -5.34 15.65 1.40
CA GLU A 92 -5.93 16.91 1.87
C GLU A 92 -7.03 16.57 2.89
#